data_AF-A0A0G1H8A5-F1
#
_entry.id   AF-A0A0G1H8A5-F1
#
_cell.length_a   1.000
_cell.length_b   1.000
_cell.length_c   1.000
_cell.angle_alpha   90.00
_cell.angle_beta   90.00
_cell.angle_gamma   90.00
#
_symmetry.space_group_name_H-M   'P 1'
#
loop_
_entity.id
_entity.type
_entity.pdbx_description
1 polymer ?
#
loop_
_entity_poly.entity_id
_entity_poly.type
_entity_poly.pdbx_seq_one_letter_code
_entity_poly.pdbx_strand_id
1 'polypeptide(L)'
;MNKLSSKRGGFTLIELLVVIGIIAILAGVVIVALNPGRQFGLANNTTRASNLETILNAVGQNMAENKGTFECSLGDGALPATSTEMGSLGYDIEPCITPTYVATMPVDPSGGTLENTGYFISYSTTTRRVTVSAPNAELDAVIQISR
;
A
#
# COMPACT_ATOMS: atom_id res chain seq x y z
N MET A 1 15.81 65.31 24.21
CA MET A 1 15.25 64.01 23.76
C MET A 1 16.39 63.00 23.74
N ASN A 2 16.56 62.22 24.80
CA ASN A 2 17.69 61.29 24.92
C ASN A 2 17.40 60.03 24.10
N LYS A 3 18.16 59.81 23.03
CA LYS A 3 18.15 58.56 22.28
C LYS A 3 18.78 57.45 23.14
N LEU A 4 17.97 56.51 23.59
CA LEU A 4 18.43 55.24 24.14
C LEU A 4 19.05 54.41 23.00
N SER A 5 20.38 54.33 22.98
CA SER A 5 21.12 53.49 22.02
C SER A 5 20.90 52.02 22.38
N SER A 6 20.15 51.30 21.55
CA SER A 6 19.98 49.85 21.65
C SER A 6 21.29 49.17 21.26
N LYS A 7 21.98 48.55 22.24
CA LYS A 7 23.12 47.66 21.96
C LYS A 7 22.60 46.43 21.22
N ARG A 8 22.80 46.39 19.90
CA ARG A 8 22.65 45.15 19.13
C ARG A 8 23.82 44.23 19.47
N GLY A 9 23.56 43.16 20.21
CA GLY A 9 24.53 42.09 20.45
C GLY A 9 24.76 41.28 19.18
N GLY A 10 26.02 40.97 18.87
CA GLY A 10 26.39 40.03 17.82
C GLY A 10 26.63 38.64 18.42
N PHE A 11 26.39 37.59 17.64
CA PHE A 11 26.76 36.22 18.01
C PHE A 11 28.28 36.05 17.98
N THR A 12 28.81 35.30 18.94
CA THR A 12 30.20 34.86 18.95
C THR A 12 30.38 33.62 18.07
N LEU A 13 31.58 33.44 17.52
CA LEU A 13 31.91 32.24 16.74
C LEU A 13 31.78 30.95 17.56
N ILE A 14 32.08 31.02 18.86
CA ILE A 14 31.96 29.87 19.77
C ILE A 14 30.50 29.46 20.00
N GLU A 15 29.59 30.42 20.15
CA GLU A 15 28.15 30.12 20.27
C GLU A 15 27.64 29.40 19.03
N LEU A 16 28.04 29.84 17.84
CA LEU A 16 27.61 29.22 16.59
C LEU A 16 28.19 27.80 16.45
N LEU A 17 29.46 27.60 16.85
CA LEU A 17 30.12 26.30 16.82
C LEU A 17 29.45 25.28 17.77
N VAL A 18 29.10 25.71 18.99
CA VAL A 18 28.41 24.84 19.95
C VAL A 18 27.02 24.46 19.43
N VAL A 19 26.28 25.41 18.84
CA VAL A 19 24.93 25.14 18.30
C VAL A 19 24.96 24.13 17.17
N ILE A 20 25.87 24.28 16.19
CA ILE A 20 25.97 23.30 15.09
C ILE A 20 26.39 21.92 15.61
N GLY A 21 27.22 21.85 16.66
CA GLY A 21 27.60 20.60 17.31
C GLY A 21 26.40 19.91 17.97
N ILE A 22 25.57 20.65 18.69
CA ILE A 22 24.35 20.11 19.31
C ILE A 22 23.35 19.66 18.23
N ILE A 23 23.15 20.45 17.17
CA ILE A 23 22.26 20.09 16.06
C ILE A 23 22.72 18.80 15.40
N ALA A 24 24.02 18.62 15.15
CA ALA A 24 24.56 17.40 14.55
C ALA A 24 24.30 16.16 15.41
N ILE A 25 24.48 16.26 16.73
CA ILE A 25 24.21 15.17 17.67
C ILE A 25 22.72 14.83 17.70
N LEU A 26 21.86 15.84 17.84
CA LEU A 26 20.40 15.63 17.89
C LEU A 26 19.87 15.04 16.58
N ALA A 27 20.35 15.52 15.43
CA ALA A 27 19.98 14.98 14.13
C ALA A 27 20.37 13.51 13.98
N GLY A 28 21.57 13.12 14.42
CA GLY A 28 22.01 11.73 14.41
C GLY A 28 21.11 10.81 15.23
N VAL A 29 20.72 11.22 16.45
CA VAL A 29 19.82 10.44 17.32
C VAL A 29 18.42 10.29 16.72
N VAL A 30 17.87 11.37 16.15
CA VAL A 30 16.51 11.36 15.56
C VAL A 30 16.39 10.40 14.38
N ILE A 31 17.39 10.33 13.50
CA ILE A 31 17.34 9.43 12.33
C ILE A 31 17.29 7.96 12.77
N VAL A 32 18.09 7.57 13.76
CA VAL A 32 18.10 6.21 14.29
C VAL A 32 16.76 5.88 14.95
N ALA A 33 16.16 6.84 15.67
CA ALA A 33 14.89 6.66 16.35
C ALA A 33 13.70 6.48 15.38
N LEU A 34 13.72 7.12 14.21
CA LEU A 34 12.59 7.09 13.26
C LEU A 34 12.46 5.79 12.47
N ASN A 35 13.53 5.01 12.34
CA ASN A 35 13.59 3.75 11.58
C ASN A 35 12.82 3.84 10.23
N PRO A 36 13.35 4.57 9.24
CA PRO A 36 12.65 4.84 7.98
C PRO A 36 12.23 3.57 7.25
N GLY A 37 13.02 2.49 7.32
CA GLY A 37 12.66 1.20 6.72
C GLY A 37 11.34 0.64 7.26
N ARG A 38 11.14 0.72 8.58
CA ARG A 38 9.86 0.32 9.19
C ARG A 38 8.70 1.20 8.73
N GLN A 39 8.91 2.50 8.55
CA GLN A 39 7.85 3.41 8.10
C GLN A 39 7.43 3.14 6.65
N PHE A 40 8.39 2.84 5.76
CA PHE A 40 8.07 2.43 4.39
C PHE A 40 7.26 1.14 4.35
N GLY A 41 7.63 0.13 5.16
CA GLY A 41 6.87 -1.12 5.19
C GLY A 41 5.45 -0.96 5.73
N LEU A 42 5.24 -0.08 6.71
CA LEU A 42 3.88 0.27 7.16
C LEU A 42 3.08 0.96 6.04
N ALA A 43 3.68 1.91 5.32
CA ALA A 43 3.02 2.60 4.21
C ALA A 43 2.66 1.62 3.08
N ASN A 44 3.58 0.73 2.70
CA ASN A 44 3.33 -0.31 1.70
C ASN A 44 2.18 -1.24 2.12
N ASN A 45 2.16 -1.65 3.39
CA ASN A 45 1.08 -2.48 3.94
C ASN A 45 -0.28 -1.77 3.94
N THR A 46 -0.32 -0.46 4.22
CA THR A 46 -1.56 0.34 4.07
C THR A 46 -2.03 0.36 2.61
N THR A 47 -1.11 0.55 1.66
CA THR A 47 -1.42 0.49 0.23
C THR A 47 -1.95 -0.89 -0.17
N ARG A 48 -1.32 -1.98 0.27
CA ARG A 48 -1.79 -3.36 0.03
C ARG A 48 -3.22 -3.56 0.53
N ALA A 49 -3.52 -3.15 1.76
CA ALA A 49 -4.87 -3.28 2.32
C ALA A 49 -5.91 -2.51 1.48
N SER A 50 -5.61 -1.27 1.08
CA SER A 50 -6.48 -0.47 0.20
C SER A 50 -6.67 -1.12 -1.18
N ASN A 51 -5.61 -1.72 -1.73
CA ASN A 51 -5.68 -2.40 -3.02
C ASN A 51 -6.54 -3.66 -2.95
N LEU A 52 -6.40 -4.45 -1.88
CA LEU A 52 -7.26 -5.61 -1.65
C LEU A 52 -8.74 -5.20 -1.52
N GLU A 53 -9.05 -4.13 -0.80
CA GLU A 53 -10.42 -3.61 -0.72
C GLU A 53 -10.95 -3.17 -2.09
N THR A 54 -10.11 -2.50 -2.88
CA THR A 54 -10.46 -2.05 -4.23
C THR A 54 -10.79 -3.23 -5.14
N ILE A 55 -9.95 -4.26 -5.16
CA ILE A 55 -10.16 -5.49 -5.94
C ILE A 55 -11.43 -6.20 -5.48
N LEU A 56 -11.60 -6.38 -4.17
CA LEU A 56 -12.75 -7.10 -3.62
C LEU A 56 -14.07 -6.35 -3.88
N ASN A 57 -14.07 -5.02 -3.82
CA ASN A 57 -15.24 -4.21 -4.18
C ASN A 57 -15.54 -4.29 -5.68
N ALA A 58 -14.53 -4.35 -6.55
CA ALA A 58 -14.73 -4.49 -7.98
C ALA A 58 -15.32 -5.88 -8.33
N VAL A 59 -14.78 -6.94 -7.73
CA VAL A 59 -15.33 -8.30 -7.86
C VAL A 59 -16.76 -8.37 -7.32
N GLY A 60 -17.02 -7.77 -6.15
CA GLY A 60 -18.36 -7.71 -5.56
C GLY A 60 -19.37 -6.99 -6.44
N GLN A 61 -18.98 -5.90 -7.09
CA GLN A 61 -19.84 -5.18 -8.05
C GLN A 61 -20.13 -6.02 -9.29
N ASN A 62 -19.11 -6.66 -9.88
CA ASN A 62 -19.30 -7.60 -10.99
C ASN A 62 -20.29 -8.71 -10.60
N MET A 63 -20.13 -9.32 -9.43
CA MET A 63 -21.05 -10.36 -8.95
C MET A 63 -22.47 -9.83 -8.73
N ALA A 64 -22.61 -8.60 -8.21
CA ALA A 64 -23.92 -8.00 -7.98
C ALA A 64 -24.70 -7.79 -9.28
N GLU A 65 -24.03 -7.37 -10.35
CA GLU A 65 -24.64 -7.21 -11.67
C GLU A 65 -24.96 -8.56 -12.33
N ASN A 66 -24.16 -9.58 -12.05
CA ASN A 66 -24.26 -10.91 -12.64
C ASN A 66 -24.95 -11.94 -11.74
N LYS A 67 -26.01 -11.52 -11.03
CA LYS A 67 -26.91 -12.40 -10.23
C LYS A 67 -26.19 -13.23 -9.15
N GLY A 68 -25.11 -12.69 -8.60
CA GLY A 68 -24.30 -13.34 -7.56
C GLY A 68 -23.24 -14.30 -8.08
N THR A 69 -22.99 -14.32 -9.39
CA THR A 69 -21.90 -15.08 -10.03
C THR A 69 -20.87 -14.11 -10.56
N PHE A 70 -19.58 -14.42 -10.42
CA PHE A 70 -18.52 -13.63 -11.05
C PHE A 70 -18.43 -14.01 -12.53
N GLU A 71 -18.57 -13.02 -13.40
CA GLU A 71 -18.53 -13.20 -14.86
C GLU A 71 -17.31 -12.50 -15.46
N CYS A 72 -16.57 -13.24 -16.27
CA CYS A 72 -15.32 -12.78 -16.86
C CYS A 72 -15.12 -13.40 -18.24
N SER A 73 -15.73 -12.80 -19.25
CA SER A 73 -15.74 -13.32 -20.63
C SER A 73 -14.46 -13.04 -21.41
N LEU A 74 -13.69 -12.03 -21.00
CA LEU A 74 -12.44 -11.60 -21.64
C LEU A 74 -11.18 -12.01 -20.86
N GLY A 75 -11.35 -12.70 -19.73
CA GLY A 75 -10.26 -13.22 -18.89
C GLY A 75 -10.48 -14.71 -18.57
N ASP A 76 -9.98 -15.15 -17.43
CA ASP A 76 -9.95 -16.59 -17.08
C ASP A 76 -11.28 -17.17 -16.53
N GLY A 77 -12.39 -16.42 -16.64
CA GLY A 77 -13.71 -16.91 -16.27
C GLY A 77 -13.95 -16.94 -14.75
N ALA A 78 -14.47 -18.05 -14.24
CA ALA A 78 -14.88 -18.18 -12.86
C ALA A 78 -13.71 -18.00 -11.87
N LEU A 79 -14.01 -17.47 -10.68
CA LEU A 79 -13.00 -17.28 -9.64
C LEU A 79 -12.35 -18.63 -9.24
N PRO A 80 -11.02 -18.66 -9.03
CA PRO A 80 -10.31 -19.88 -8.70
C PRO A 80 -10.67 -20.38 -7.29
N ALA A 81 -10.81 -21.70 -7.14
CA ALA A 81 -11.10 -22.32 -5.83
C ALA A 81 -9.88 -22.34 -4.89
N THR A 82 -8.69 -22.30 -5.46
CA THR A 82 -7.41 -22.23 -4.75
C THR A 82 -6.88 -20.80 -4.77
N SER A 83 -6.02 -20.45 -3.80
CA SER A 83 -5.32 -19.17 -3.80
C SER A 83 -4.41 -19.09 -5.02
N THR A 84 -4.78 -18.25 -5.97
CA THR A 84 -4.05 -18.06 -7.24
C THR A 84 -3.66 -16.60 -7.38
N GLU A 85 -2.44 -16.36 -7.88
CA GLU A 85 -1.95 -15.01 -8.11
C GLU A 85 -2.75 -14.33 -9.23
N MET A 86 -3.13 -13.08 -9.04
CA MET A 86 -3.79 -12.28 -10.07
C MET A 86 -2.75 -11.65 -11.00
N GLY A 87 -3.07 -11.63 -12.29
CA GLY A 87 -2.23 -11.08 -13.35
C GLY A 87 -2.27 -11.97 -14.58
N SER A 88 -1.77 -11.46 -15.70
CA SER A 88 -1.89 -12.15 -17.00
C SER A 88 -1.13 -13.48 -17.12
N LEU A 89 -0.17 -13.75 -16.22
CA LEU A 89 0.51 -15.05 -16.13
C LEU A 89 -0.10 -16.00 -15.09
N GLY A 90 -1.01 -15.50 -14.26
CA GLY A 90 -1.70 -16.24 -13.21
C GLY A 90 -3.17 -16.40 -13.53
N TYR A 91 -4.01 -15.71 -12.76
CA TYR A 91 -5.43 -15.53 -13.02
C TYR A 91 -5.68 -14.11 -13.56
N ASP A 92 -5.97 -14.00 -14.85
CA ASP A 92 -6.25 -12.74 -15.50
C ASP A 92 -7.68 -12.28 -15.25
N ILE A 93 -7.81 -11.39 -14.26
CA ILE A 93 -9.07 -10.76 -13.86
C ILE A 93 -9.20 -9.34 -14.43
N GLU A 94 -8.11 -8.73 -14.89
CA GLU A 94 -8.05 -7.32 -15.26
C GLU A 94 -9.13 -6.95 -16.31
N PRO A 95 -9.34 -7.70 -17.41
CA PRO A 95 -10.36 -7.41 -18.43
C PRO A 95 -11.80 -7.40 -17.90
N CYS A 96 -12.03 -7.95 -16.71
CA CYS A 96 -13.35 -8.19 -16.16
C CYS A 96 -13.71 -7.22 -15.04
N ILE A 97 -12.69 -6.58 -14.45
CA ILE A 97 -12.87 -5.54 -13.44
C ILE A 97 -12.50 -4.13 -13.94
N THR A 98 -11.61 -4.03 -14.92
CA THR A 98 -11.20 -2.76 -15.54
C THR A 98 -11.78 -2.60 -16.94
N PRO A 99 -12.04 -1.35 -17.38
CA PRO A 99 -12.08 -0.11 -16.59
C PRO A 99 -13.43 0.08 -15.84
N THR A 100 -14.35 -0.90 -15.92
CA THR A 100 -15.75 -0.75 -15.52
C THR A 100 -15.94 -0.51 -14.01
N TYR A 101 -15.27 -1.29 -13.17
CA TYR A 101 -15.46 -1.26 -11.71
C TYR A 101 -14.27 -0.68 -10.96
N VAL A 102 -13.09 -0.70 -11.59
CA VAL A 102 -11.87 -0.05 -11.12
C VAL A 102 -11.13 0.56 -12.31
N ALA A 103 -10.54 1.74 -12.13
CA ALA A 103 -9.90 2.48 -13.22
C ALA A 103 -8.67 1.75 -13.78
N THR A 104 -7.88 1.13 -12.91
CA THR A 104 -6.65 0.40 -13.26
C THR A 104 -6.44 -0.76 -12.29
N MET A 105 -5.85 -1.85 -12.78
CA MET A 105 -5.51 -3.00 -11.95
C MET A 105 -4.48 -2.62 -10.87
N PRO A 106 -4.78 -2.78 -9.56
CA PRO A 106 -3.81 -2.52 -8.51
C PRO A 106 -2.70 -3.57 -8.49
N VAL A 107 -1.46 -3.13 -8.23
CA VAL A 107 -0.27 -4.00 -8.10
C VAL A 107 0.40 -3.81 -6.74
N ASP A 108 1.19 -4.78 -6.30
CA ASP A 108 1.96 -4.72 -5.07
C ASP A 108 3.05 -3.62 -5.16
N PRO A 109 3.14 -2.70 -4.18
CA PRO A 109 4.09 -1.59 -4.23
C PRO A 109 5.57 -2.02 -4.16
N SER A 110 5.86 -3.25 -3.73
CA SER A 110 7.22 -3.78 -3.60
C SER A 110 7.66 -4.60 -4.81
N GLY A 111 7.02 -4.43 -5.97
CA GLY A 111 7.48 -5.00 -7.25
C GLY A 111 6.42 -5.72 -8.09
N GLY A 112 5.13 -5.53 -7.81
CA GLY A 112 4.07 -6.09 -8.61
C GLY A 112 4.02 -5.51 -10.02
N THR A 113 3.68 -6.34 -10.99
CA THR A 113 3.45 -5.99 -12.40
C THR A 113 2.04 -6.42 -12.81
N LEU A 114 1.60 -6.08 -14.03
CA LEU A 114 0.32 -6.58 -14.54
C LEU A 114 0.36 -8.09 -14.84
N GLU A 115 1.56 -8.64 -15.06
CA GLU A 115 1.76 -10.08 -15.25
C GLU A 115 1.65 -10.84 -13.91
N ASN A 116 2.22 -10.26 -12.85
CA ASN A 116 2.23 -10.79 -11.49
C ASN A 116 1.97 -9.64 -10.52
N THR A 117 0.69 -9.43 -10.18
CA THR A 117 0.32 -8.29 -9.34
C THR A 117 0.86 -8.40 -7.91
N GLY A 118 1.27 -9.59 -7.47
CA GLY A 118 1.62 -9.86 -6.07
C GLY A 118 0.40 -10.00 -5.14
N TYR A 119 -0.81 -9.93 -5.68
CA TYR A 119 -2.06 -10.18 -4.96
C TYR A 119 -2.67 -11.51 -5.40
N PHE A 120 -3.32 -12.19 -4.47
CA PHE A 120 -3.92 -13.49 -4.70
C PHE A 120 -5.41 -13.43 -4.44
N ILE A 121 -6.17 -14.24 -5.17
CA ILE A 121 -7.61 -14.39 -5.02
C ILE A 121 -7.99 -15.86 -4.92
N SER A 122 -9.03 -16.15 -4.13
CA SER A 122 -9.71 -17.44 -4.10
C SER A 122 -11.18 -17.28 -3.78
N TYR A 123 -11.99 -18.26 -4.20
CA TYR A 123 -13.41 -18.31 -3.91
C TYR A 123 -13.78 -19.66 -3.28
N SER A 124 -14.48 -19.59 -2.15
CA SER A 124 -15.02 -20.80 -1.49
C SER A 124 -16.48 -20.98 -1.85
N THR A 125 -16.81 -22.10 -2.51
CA THR A 125 -18.20 -22.48 -2.81
C THR A 125 -18.99 -22.86 -1.55
N THR A 126 -18.31 -23.30 -0.49
CA THR A 126 -18.94 -23.67 0.80
C THR A 126 -19.40 -22.44 1.56
N THR A 127 -18.54 -21.41 1.68
CA THR A 127 -18.89 -20.18 2.42
C THR A 127 -19.45 -19.10 1.51
N ARG A 128 -19.39 -19.28 0.19
CA ARG A 128 -19.73 -18.27 -0.84
C ARG A 128 -18.99 -16.95 -0.64
N ARG A 129 -17.72 -17.03 -0.22
CA ARG A 129 -16.88 -15.86 0.04
C ARG A 129 -15.71 -15.79 -0.92
N VAL A 130 -15.44 -14.58 -1.39
CA VAL A 130 -14.23 -14.21 -2.12
C VAL A 130 -13.19 -13.78 -1.10
N THR A 131 -11.99 -14.33 -1.22
CA THR A 131 -10.86 -14.00 -0.36
C THR A 131 -9.73 -13.45 -1.21
N VAL A 132 -9.22 -12.29 -0.84
CA VAL A 132 -8.06 -11.67 -1.45
C VAL A 132 -6.95 -11.50 -0.42
N SER A 133 -5.70 -11.70 -0.81
CA SER A 133 -4.54 -11.66 0.08
C SER A 133 -3.31 -11.05 -0.56
N ALA A 134 -2.50 -10.38 0.26
CA ALA A 134 -1.18 -9.85 -0.11
C ALA A 134 -0.10 -10.61 0.69
N PRO A 135 0.48 -11.70 0.15
CA PRO A 135 1.47 -12.52 0.86
C PRO A 135 2.80 -11.79 1.09
N ASN A 136 3.10 -10.76 0.31
CA ASN A 136 4.32 -9.96 0.41
C ASN A 136 4.22 -8.84 1.46
N ALA A 137 3.29 -8.96 2.42
CA ALA A 137 3.15 -8.01 3.49
C ALA A 137 4.43 -7.98 4.36
N GLU A 138 4.88 -6.77 4.67
CA GLU A 138 6.14 -6.54 5.39
C GLU A 138 5.90 -6.55 6.91
N LEU A 139 6.97 -6.67 7.71
CA LEU A 139 6.91 -6.60 9.18
C LEU A 139 6.04 -7.69 9.82
N ASP A 140 6.07 -8.90 9.25
CA ASP A 140 5.29 -10.07 9.69
C ASP A 140 3.76 -9.84 9.74
N ALA A 141 3.29 -8.83 9.01
CA ALA A 141 1.86 -8.55 8.89
C ALA A 141 1.18 -9.60 8.01
N VAL A 142 -0.07 -9.94 8.34
CA VAL A 142 -0.93 -10.75 7.48
C VAL A 142 -2.06 -9.88 6.98
N ILE A 143 -2.11 -9.66 5.66
CA ILE A 143 -3.11 -8.81 5.01
C ILE A 143 -3.97 -9.68 4.10
N GLN A 144 -5.17 -9.98 4.57
CA GLN A 144 -6.16 -10.78 3.85
C GLN A 144 -7.56 -10.28 4.19
N ILE A 145 -8.43 -10.21 3.20
CA ILE A 145 -9.82 -9.77 3.33
C ILE A 145 -10.72 -10.82 2.69
N SER A 146 -11.82 -11.17 3.37
CA SER A 146 -12.81 -12.13 2.88
C SER A 146 -14.21 -11.52 2.98
N ARG A 147 -14.98 -11.56 1.89
CA ARG A 147 -16.37 -11.09 1.82
C ARG A 147 -17.26 -12.07 1.07
#